data_AF-A0A519KY75-F1
#
_entry.id   AF-A0A519KY75-F1
#
_cell.length_a   1.000
_cell.length_b   1.000
_cell.length_c   1.000
_cell.angle_alpha   90.00
_cell.angle_beta   90.00
_cell.angle_gamma   90.00
#
_symmetry.space_group_name_H-M   'P 1'
#
loop_
_entity.id
_entity.type
_entity.pdbx_description
1 polymer ?
#
loop_
_entity_poly.entity_id
_entity_poly.type
_entity_poly.pdbx_seq_one_letter_code
_entity_poly.pdbx_strand_id
1 'polypeptide(L)'
;ETFFQRHAMPGSNPRLKLIDVHERKPYVAVTDVGGLVAIGQSGGLELHPWGCMPGDPEVPEQITFDLDPDEGLDFDDVIAAAKVMRKALEALGLPSFVKTTGGKGLHVVVPIKTDARSRISWDQNKAFAKAVSERVRQAAPDRFTTTLAKKARGGKIFLDYLRNGRMATAVAPWSPRARPGAGIAFPLSWGQVKTGLDPKAYTLRTAPALLKKADPWADFRASAVSLKPALKSVS
;
A
#
# COMPACT_ATOMS: atom_id res chain seq x y z
N GLU A 1 4.74 23.20 -7.04
CA GLU A 1 3.42 22.71 -7.47
C GLU A 1 3.46 21.20 -7.63
N THR A 2 2.33 20.49 -7.46
CA THR A 2 2.23 19.03 -7.63
C THR A 2 1.00 18.70 -8.46
N PHE A 3 1.08 17.71 -9.34
CA PHE A 3 -0.02 17.28 -10.20
C PHE A 3 -0.26 15.78 -10.06
N PHE A 4 -1.53 15.37 -9.96
CA PHE A 4 -1.93 13.96 -9.91
C PHE A 4 -2.59 13.55 -11.22
N GLN A 5 -1.92 12.69 -12.00
CA GLN A 5 -2.37 12.27 -13.33
C GLN A 5 -2.95 10.85 -13.31
N ARG A 6 -4.12 10.67 -13.93
CA ARG A 6 -4.76 9.35 -14.16
C ARG A 6 -4.88 9.00 -15.64
N HIS A 7 -5.16 10.01 -16.46
CA HIS A 7 -5.40 9.88 -17.90
C HIS A 7 -4.21 10.43 -18.70
N ALA A 8 -3.99 9.92 -19.91
CA ALA A 8 -3.02 10.54 -20.80
C ALA A 8 -3.44 11.96 -21.18
N MET A 9 -2.44 12.81 -21.38
CA MET A 9 -2.57 14.16 -21.90
C MET A 9 -2.05 14.23 -23.35
N PRO A 10 -2.43 15.25 -24.14
CA PRO A 10 -1.81 15.49 -25.43
C PRO A 10 -0.27 15.51 -25.31
N GLY A 11 0.42 14.81 -26.21
CA GLY A 11 1.88 14.67 -26.17
C GLY A 11 2.41 13.63 -25.18
N SER A 12 1.54 12.81 -24.55
CA SER A 12 2.01 11.69 -23.71
C SER A 12 2.90 10.74 -24.50
N ASN A 13 3.96 10.25 -23.85
CA ASN A 13 4.90 9.33 -24.47
C ASN A 13 4.19 8.05 -24.94
N PRO A 14 4.41 7.56 -26.18
CA PRO A 14 3.70 6.41 -26.75
C PRO A 14 3.98 5.08 -26.04
N ARG A 15 5.00 5.01 -25.17
CA ARG A 15 5.25 3.84 -24.31
C ARG A 15 4.24 3.73 -23.15
N LEU A 16 3.57 4.82 -22.79
CA LEU A 16 2.47 4.78 -21.82
C LEU A 16 1.26 4.12 -22.48
N LYS A 17 0.80 3.01 -21.93
CA LYS A 17 -0.38 2.29 -22.43
C LYS A 17 -1.65 2.92 -21.88
N LEU A 18 -2.73 2.76 -22.63
CA LEU A 18 -4.07 3.13 -22.21
C LEU A 18 -4.84 1.86 -21.93
N ILE A 19 -5.34 1.72 -20.71
CA ILE A 19 -6.17 0.59 -20.30
C ILE A 19 -7.59 1.07 -20.04
N ASP A 20 -8.56 0.30 -20.51
CA ASP A 20 -9.94 0.49 -20.11
C ASP A 20 -10.12 -0.05 -18.69
N VAL A 21 -10.66 0.80 -17.83
CA VAL A 21 -10.99 0.48 -16.44
C VAL A 21 -12.48 0.72 -16.17
N HIS A 22 -13.30 0.67 -17.23
CA HIS A 22 -14.73 0.95 -17.23
C HIS A 22 -15.05 2.35 -16.67
N GLU A 23 -14.21 3.32 -17.04
CA GLU A 23 -14.35 4.74 -16.70
C GLU A 23 -14.55 5.57 -17.97
N ARG A 24 -14.99 6.82 -17.82
CA ARG A 24 -15.23 7.72 -18.97
C ARG A 24 -14.02 7.89 -19.89
N LYS A 25 -12.80 7.79 -19.35
CA LYS A 25 -11.55 7.86 -20.09
C LYS A 25 -10.62 6.73 -19.64
N PRO A 26 -9.82 6.16 -20.55
CA PRO A 26 -8.85 5.14 -20.20
C PRO A 26 -7.80 5.69 -19.24
N TYR A 27 -7.22 4.79 -18.44
CA TYR A 27 -6.15 5.10 -17.50
C TYR A 27 -4.79 4.82 -18.12
N VAL A 28 -3.78 5.54 -17.64
CA VAL A 28 -2.38 5.27 -18.00
C VAL A 28 -1.91 3.99 -17.31
N ALA A 29 -1.25 3.12 -18.07
CA ALA A 29 -0.59 1.91 -17.58
C ALA A 29 0.87 1.87 -18.04
N VAL A 30 1.69 1.20 -17.22
CA VAL A 30 3.09 0.93 -17.49
C VAL A 30 3.28 -0.57 -17.53
N THR A 31 3.75 -1.08 -18.67
CA THR A 31 3.88 -2.52 -18.91
C THR A 31 5.33 -2.97 -19.07
N ASP A 32 6.27 -2.03 -19.14
CA ASP A 32 7.69 -2.30 -19.31
C ASP A 32 8.56 -1.20 -18.69
N VAL A 33 9.88 -1.46 -18.64
CA VAL A 33 10.89 -0.52 -18.11
C VAL A 33 10.90 0.79 -18.89
N GLY A 34 10.65 0.77 -20.19
CA GLY A 34 10.59 1.97 -21.02
C GLY A 34 9.43 2.89 -20.65
N GLY A 35 8.28 2.33 -20.24
CA GLY A 35 7.18 3.10 -19.69
C GLY A 35 7.54 3.77 -18.35
N LEU A 36 8.33 3.12 -17.49
CA LEU A 36 8.84 3.75 -16.27
C LEU A 36 9.80 4.91 -16.60
N VAL A 37 10.69 4.74 -17.57
CA VAL A 37 11.57 5.82 -18.05
C VAL A 37 10.75 6.98 -18.63
N ALA A 38 9.69 6.69 -19.37
CA ALA A 38 8.78 7.69 -19.91
C ALA A 38 8.07 8.50 -18.80
N ILE A 39 7.63 7.85 -17.72
CA ILE A 39 7.10 8.53 -16.53
C ILE A 39 8.14 9.51 -15.96
N GLY A 40 9.37 9.03 -15.76
CA GLY A 40 10.46 9.86 -15.23
C GLY A 40 10.77 11.07 -16.12
N GLN A 41 10.83 10.88 -17.44
CA GLN A 41 11.04 11.95 -18.42
C GLN A 41 9.95 13.02 -18.35
N SER A 42 8.71 12.64 -18.07
CA SER A 42 7.58 13.56 -17.90
C SER A 42 7.50 14.17 -16.50
N GLY A 43 8.48 13.95 -15.63
CA GLY A 43 8.51 14.47 -14.26
C GLY A 43 7.65 13.68 -13.27
N GLY A 44 7.15 12.51 -13.66
CA GLY A 44 6.40 11.63 -12.77
C GLY A 44 7.29 11.03 -11.68
N LEU A 45 6.97 11.33 -10.42
CA LEU A 45 7.83 10.97 -9.28
C LEU A 45 7.20 9.92 -8.34
N GLU A 46 5.88 9.93 -8.17
CA GLU A 46 5.20 8.92 -7.34
C GLU A 46 4.29 8.05 -8.20
N LEU A 47 4.44 6.74 -8.11
CA LEU A 47 3.63 5.76 -8.79
C LEU A 47 2.62 5.16 -7.80
N HIS A 48 1.35 5.28 -8.13
CA HIS A 48 0.22 4.81 -7.31
C HIS A 48 -0.66 3.87 -8.14
N PRO A 49 -0.25 2.60 -8.34
CA PRO A 49 -1.03 1.63 -9.09
C PRO A 49 -2.34 1.33 -8.36
N TRP A 50 -3.34 0.91 -9.12
CA TRP A 50 -4.55 0.32 -8.53
C TRP A 50 -4.21 -1.04 -7.91
N GLY A 51 -4.93 -1.40 -6.85
CA GLY A 51 -4.79 -2.69 -6.17
C GLY A 51 -5.54 -3.83 -6.88
N CYS A 52 -5.44 -3.92 -8.21
CA CYS A 52 -6.09 -4.95 -9.03
C CYS A 52 -5.15 -5.47 -10.14
N MET A 53 -5.43 -6.67 -10.64
CA MET A 53 -4.68 -7.25 -11.74
C MET A 53 -5.00 -6.58 -13.08
N PRO A 54 -4.04 -6.56 -14.04
CA PRO A 54 -4.30 -6.10 -15.39
C PRO A 54 -5.48 -6.83 -16.04
N GLY A 55 -6.38 -6.07 -16.67
CA GLY A 55 -7.57 -6.60 -17.34
C GLY A 55 -8.76 -6.92 -16.42
N ASP A 56 -8.63 -6.72 -15.11
CA ASP A 56 -9.68 -7.03 -14.15
C ASP A 56 -9.88 -5.91 -13.10
N PRO A 57 -10.30 -4.70 -13.53
CA PRO A 57 -10.37 -3.51 -12.68
C PRO A 57 -11.41 -3.58 -11.56
N GLU A 58 -12.36 -4.50 -11.63
CA GLU A 58 -13.45 -4.65 -10.67
C GLU A 58 -13.13 -5.61 -9.52
N VAL A 59 -12.00 -6.32 -9.59
CA VAL A 59 -11.60 -7.28 -8.57
C VAL A 59 -10.29 -6.87 -7.92
N PRO A 60 -10.31 -6.54 -6.61
CA PRO A 60 -9.10 -6.25 -5.87
C PRO A 60 -8.22 -7.50 -5.74
N GLU A 61 -6.91 -7.31 -5.86
CA GLU A 61 -5.89 -8.35 -5.65
C GLU A 61 -5.12 -8.18 -4.34
N GLN A 62 -5.38 -7.10 -3.60
CA GLN A 62 -4.70 -6.84 -2.33
C GLN A 62 -5.51 -5.97 -1.36
N ILE A 63 -5.18 -6.08 -0.08
CA ILE A 63 -5.58 -5.16 0.98
C ILE A 63 -4.35 -4.39 1.44
N THR A 64 -4.47 -3.08 1.66
CA THR A 64 -3.44 -2.21 2.23
C THR A 64 -3.95 -1.56 3.50
N PHE A 65 -3.22 -1.76 4.61
CA PHE A 65 -3.37 -1.03 5.85
C PHE A 65 -2.24 -0.01 5.94
N ASP A 66 -2.58 1.28 5.88
CA ASP A 66 -1.61 2.37 5.99
C ASP A 66 -1.57 2.87 7.45
N LEU A 67 -0.41 2.69 8.08
CA LEU A 67 -0.17 2.94 9.50
C LEU A 67 0.55 4.27 9.65
N ASP A 68 -0.23 5.31 9.95
CA ASP A 68 0.24 6.69 9.99
C ASP A 68 0.35 7.19 11.44
N PRO A 69 1.53 7.59 11.91
CA PRO A 69 1.66 8.19 13.23
C PRO A 69 1.10 9.61 13.26
N ASP A 70 0.48 9.96 14.40
CA ASP A 70 0.18 11.35 14.74
C ASP A 70 1.44 12.08 15.28
N GLU A 71 1.31 13.37 15.55
CA GLU A 71 2.37 14.15 16.18
C GLU A 71 2.73 13.59 17.57
N GLY A 72 4.04 13.55 17.87
CA GLY A 72 4.56 13.05 19.14
C GLY A 72 4.90 11.55 19.16
N LEU A 73 4.47 10.77 18.17
CA LEU A 73 4.87 9.37 18.02
C LEU A 73 6.14 9.24 17.17
N ASP A 74 7.00 8.32 17.57
CA ASP A 74 8.23 8.01 16.83
C ASP A 74 8.01 6.82 15.86
N PHE A 75 9.08 6.41 15.18
CA PHE A 75 8.98 5.31 14.23
C PHE A 75 8.93 3.93 14.90
N ASP A 76 9.43 3.81 16.13
CA ASP A 76 9.32 2.56 16.90
C ASP A 76 7.86 2.30 17.32
N ASP A 77 7.06 3.35 17.54
CA ASP A 77 5.59 3.25 17.69
C ASP A 77 4.92 2.65 16.43
N VAL A 78 5.36 3.09 15.24
CA VAL A 78 4.86 2.58 13.95
C VAL A 78 5.27 1.12 13.74
N ILE A 79 6.49 0.74 14.13
CA ILE A 79 6.95 -0.65 14.11
C ILE A 79 6.09 -1.51 15.04
N ALA A 80 5.82 -1.04 16.25
CA ALA A 80 4.96 -1.74 17.20
C ALA A 80 3.54 -1.90 16.64
N ALA A 81 2.99 -0.87 16.01
CA ALA A 81 1.70 -0.92 15.31
C ALA A 81 1.68 -1.95 14.17
N ALA A 82 2.70 -1.96 13.32
CA ALA A 82 2.82 -2.90 12.22
C ALA A 82 2.87 -4.36 12.71
N LYS A 83 3.55 -4.62 13.83
CA LYS A 83 3.57 -5.95 14.46
C LYS A 83 2.21 -6.36 15.04
N VAL A 84 1.44 -5.42 15.59
CA VAL A 84 0.08 -5.69 16.06
C VAL A 84 -0.82 -6.03 14.86
N MET A 85 -0.77 -5.23 13.79
CA MET A 85 -1.54 -5.51 12.57
C MET A 85 -1.16 -6.86 11.96
N ARG A 86 0.14 -7.17 11.88
CA ARG A 86 0.63 -8.48 11.41
C ARG A 86 0.01 -9.64 12.19
N LYS A 87 0.05 -9.59 13.53
CA LYS A 87 -0.52 -10.64 14.39
C LYS A 87 -2.02 -10.78 14.20
N ALA A 88 -2.74 -9.67 14.02
CA ALA A 88 -4.17 -9.69 13.74
C ALA A 88 -4.48 -10.40 12.40
N LEU A 89 -3.65 -10.17 11.38
CA LEU A 89 -3.77 -10.81 10.07
C LEU A 89 -3.36 -12.30 10.11
N GLU A 90 -2.29 -12.64 10.83
CA GLU A 90 -1.85 -14.02 11.04
C GLU A 90 -2.93 -14.86 11.73
N ALA A 91 -3.63 -14.29 12.72
CA ALA A 91 -4.76 -14.94 13.39
C ALA A 91 -5.96 -15.21 12.45
N LEU A 92 -6.03 -14.51 11.31
CA LEU A 92 -7.03 -14.70 10.26
C LEU A 92 -6.52 -15.61 9.12
N GLY A 93 -5.31 -16.15 9.24
CA GLY A 93 -4.66 -16.95 8.19
C GLY A 93 -4.23 -16.14 6.98
N LEU A 94 -4.04 -14.82 7.14
CA LEU A 94 -3.68 -13.92 6.04
C LEU A 94 -2.17 -13.64 6.05
N PRO A 95 -1.42 -14.05 5.01
CA PRO A 95 -0.04 -13.65 4.86
C PRO A 95 0.04 -12.14 4.62
N SER A 96 1.02 -11.50 5.24
CA SER A 96 1.19 -10.04 5.12
C SER A 96 2.62 -9.68 4.79
N PHE A 97 2.76 -8.60 4.04
CA PHE A 97 4.00 -8.00 3.59
C PHE A 97 4.05 -6.57 4.08
N VAL A 98 5.25 -6.01 4.24
CA VAL A 98 5.42 -4.69 4.85
C VAL A 98 6.40 -3.85 4.05
N LYS A 99 6.13 -2.55 3.97
CA LYS A 99 7.03 -1.58 3.32
C LYS A 99 6.99 -0.24 4.05
N THR A 100 8.08 0.50 3.97
CA THR A 100 8.03 1.93 4.31
C THR A 100 7.13 2.66 3.31
N THR A 101 6.53 3.75 3.75
CA THR A 101 5.81 4.64 2.82
C THR A 101 6.75 5.60 2.10
N GLY A 102 8.00 5.71 2.53
CA GLY A 102 8.90 6.83 2.20
C GLY A 102 8.47 8.16 2.85
N GLY A 103 7.50 8.11 3.76
CA GLY A 103 7.09 9.18 4.65
C GLY A 103 7.36 8.79 6.11
N LYS A 104 6.35 8.93 6.97
CA LYS A 104 6.46 8.64 8.41
C LYS A 104 5.90 7.27 8.82
N GLY A 105 5.17 6.60 7.93
CA GLY A 105 4.39 5.40 8.23
C GLY A 105 4.94 4.10 7.62
N LEU A 106 4.20 3.01 7.88
CA LEU A 106 4.38 1.70 7.24
C LEU A 106 3.08 1.30 6.54
N HIS A 107 3.19 0.68 5.37
CA HIS A 107 2.07 -0.08 4.80
C HIS A 107 2.23 -1.56 5.16
N VAL A 108 1.16 -2.17 5.65
CA VAL A 108 1.02 -3.63 5.75
C VAL A 108 0.05 -4.08 4.66
N VAL A 109 0.49 -4.99 3.78
CA VAL A 109 -0.22 -5.37 2.56
C VAL A 109 -0.48 -6.88 2.54
N VAL A 110 -1.70 -7.28 2.20
CA VAL A 110 -2.12 -8.68 2.11
C VAL A 110 -2.48 -8.99 0.65
N PRO A 111 -1.80 -9.92 -0.03
CA PRO A 111 -2.19 -10.41 -1.34
C PRO A 111 -3.42 -11.31 -1.23
N ILE A 112 -4.41 -11.14 -2.11
CA ILE A 112 -5.64 -11.94 -2.14
C ILE A 112 -5.90 -12.53 -3.53
N LYS A 113 -6.45 -13.74 -3.57
CA LYS A 113 -6.74 -14.45 -4.83
C LYS A 113 -7.89 -13.80 -5.60
N THR A 114 -7.70 -13.70 -6.92
CA THR A 114 -8.69 -13.16 -7.87
C THR A 114 -9.32 -14.24 -8.78
N ASP A 115 -8.99 -15.52 -8.57
CA ASP A 115 -9.58 -16.64 -9.31
C ASP A 115 -11.10 -16.70 -9.14
N ALA A 116 -11.81 -17.33 -10.09
CA ALA A 116 -13.28 -17.37 -10.15
C ALA A 116 -13.98 -17.75 -8.84
N ARG A 117 -13.35 -18.58 -7.98
CA ARG A 117 -13.93 -19.02 -6.71
C ARG A 117 -13.61 -18.08 -5.55
N SER A 118 -12.61 -17.22 -5.69
CA SER A 118 -12.10 -16.32 -4.63
C SER A 118 -12.46 -14.85 -4.80
N ARG A 119 -12.99 -14.45 -5.97
CA ARG A 119 -13.36 -13.05 -6.28
C ARG A 119 -14.22 -12.42 -5.19
N ILE A 120 -13.91 -11.17 -4.88
CA ILE A 120 -14.67 -10.28 -3.99
C ILE A 120 -14.86 -8.93 -4.68
N SER A 121 -15.81 -8.12 -4.20
CA SER A 121 -15.96 -6.74 -4.65
C SER A 121 -15.03 -5.77 -3.90
N TRP A 122 -14.82 -4.58 -4.46
CA TRP A 122 -14.15 -3.47 -3.76
C TRP A 122 -14.81 -3.11 -2.42
N ASP A 123 -16.14 -3.18 -2.33
CA ASP A 123 -16.87 -2.92 -1.09
C ASP A 123 -16.60 -3.98 -0.02
N GLN A 124 -16.55 -5.26 -0.41
CA GLN A 124 -16.15 -6.34 0.50
C GLN A 124 -14.70 -6.16 0.98
N ASN A 125 -13.79 -5.78 0.08
CA ASN A 125 -12.39 -5.51 0.40
C ASN A 125 -12.24 -4.37 1.42
N LYS A 126 -12.92 -3.25 1.17
CA LYS A 126 -12.93 -2.08 2.06
C LYS A 126 -13.59 -2.38 3.40
N ALA A 127 -14.73 -3.08 3.40
CA ALA A 127 -15.44 -3.46 4.61
C ALA A 127 -14.59 -4.39 5.49
N PHE A 128 -13.92 -5.36 4.89
CA PHE A 128 -12.98 -6.24 5.60
C PHE A 128 -11.84 -5.45 6.26
N ALA A 129 -11.17 -4.58 5.49
CA ALA A 129 -10.07 -3.76 6.01
C ALA A 129 -10.53 -2.85 7.16
N LYS A 130 -11.74 -2.29 7.06
CA LYS A 130 -12.36 -1.51 8.14
C LYS A 130 -12.59 -2.37 9.38
N ALA A 131 -13.20 -3.55 9.24
CA ALA A 131 -13.51 -4.44 10.36
C ALA A 131 -12.25 -4.86 11.13
N VAL A 132 -11.18 -5.23 10.40
CA VAL A 132 -9.87 -5.56 11.02
C VAL A 132 -9.30 -4.34 11.76
N SER A 133 -9.31 -3.17 11.13
CA SER A 133 -8.79 -1.93 11.74
C SER A 133 -9.58 -1.53 12.99
N GLU A 134 -10.90 -1.66 12.97
CA GLU A 134 -11.75 -1.41 14.15
C GLU A 134 -11.48 -2.41 15.28
N ARG A 135 -11.30 -3.69 14.96
CA ARG A 135 -10.97 -4.70 15.98
C ARG A 135 -9.62 -4.40 16.65
N VAL A 136 -8.60 -4.04 15.87
CA VAL A 136 -7.30 -3.61 16.41
C VAL A 136 -7.45 -2.35 17.27
N ARG A 137 -8.24 -1.38 16.81
CA ARG A 137 -8.54 -0.16 17.56
C ARG A 137 -9.26 -0.45 18.88
N GLN A 138 -10.29 -1.30 18.88
CA GLN A 138 -11.06 -1.67 20.07
C GLN A 138 -10.21 -2.41 21.11
N ALA A 139 -9.23 -3.21 20.67
CA ALA A 139 -8.33 -3.93 21.55
C ALA A 139 -7.29 -3.01 22.24
N ALA A 140 -6.97 -1.86 21.64
CA ALA A 140 -6.04 -0.89 22.21
C ALA A 140 -6.45 0.56 21.81
N PRO A 141 -7.58 1.06 22.35
CA PRO A 141 -8.17 2.33 21.93
C PRO A 141 -7.31 3.55 22.27
N ASP A 142 -6.39 3.41 23.22
CA ASP A 142 -5.43 4.46 23.59
C ASP A 142 -4.24 4.55 22.64
N ARG A 143 -4.01 3.53 21.80
CA ARG A 143 -2.88 3.46 20.87
C ARG A 143 -3.27 3.68 19.42
N PHE A 144 -4.52 3.38 19.07
CA PHE A 144 -4.99 3.36 17.70
C PHE A 144 -6.23 4.22 17.51
N THR A 145 -6.37 4.73 16.30
CA THR A 145 -7.61 5.37 15.84
C THR A 145 -7.90 4.99 14.39
N THR A 146 -9.16 4.94 14.04
CA THR A 146 -9.68 4.81 12.66
C THR A 146 -10.40 6.09 12.23
N THR A 147 -10.37 7.14 13.06
CA THR A 147 -11.02 8.41 12.79
C THR A 147 -10.18 9.26 11.85
N LEU A 148 -10.80 9.70 10.75
CA LEU A 148 -10.16 10.54 9.72
C LEU A 148 -9.71 11.91 10.24
N ALA A 149 -10.46 12.50 11.16
CA ALA A 149 -10.18 13.84 11.68
C ALA A 149 -8.83 13.86 12.39
N LYS A 150 -7.86 14.63 11.87
CA LYS A 150 -6.52 14.77 12.48
C LYS A 150 -6.59 15.18 13.95
N LYS A 151 -7.49 16.11 14.30
CA LYS A 151 -7.72 16.54 15.69
C LYS A 151 -8.14 15.41 16.62
N ALA A 152 -8.75 14.34 16.09
CA ALA A 152 -9.19 13.17 16.85
C ALA A 152 -8.13 12.07 16.93
N ARG A 153 -6.94 12.26 16.35
CA ARG A 153 -5.85 11.27 16.43
C ARG A 153 -5.19 11.29 17.80
N GLY A 154 -4.92 12.46 18.37
CA GLY A 154 -4.58 12.63 19.77
C GLY A 154 -3.39 11.79 20.23
N GLY A 155 -2.31 11.73 19.44
CA GLY A 155 -1.11 10.96 19.77
C GLY A 155 -1.26 9.45 19.54
N LYS A 156 -2.13 9.04 18.61
CA LYS A 156 -2.39 7.62 18.26
C LYS A 156 -1.92 7.30 16.85
N ILE A 157 -1.69 6.02 16.59
CA ILE A 157 -1.48 5.53 15.22
C ILE A 157 -2.84 5.48 14.50
N PHE A 158 -2.94 6.18 13.38
CA PHE A 158 -4.09 6.09 12.49
C PHE A 158 -3.99 4.83 11.63
N LEU A 159 -5.00 3.97 11.73
CA LEU A 159 -5.16 2.76 10.92
C LEU A 159 -5.99 3.11 9.68
N ASP A 160 -5.34 3.57 8.62
CA ASP A 160 -6.00 3.95 7.37
C ASP A 160 -6.35 2.71 6.53
N TYR A 161 -7.64 2.38 6.55
CA TYR A 161 -8.22 1.33 5.71
C TYR A 161 -8.82 1.86 4.39
N LEU A 162 -8.76 3.17 4.11
CA LEU A 162 -9.44 3.79 2.96
C LEU A 162 -8.72 3.54 1.64
N ARG A 163 -7.52 2.96 1.69
CA ARG A 163 -6.73 2.52 0.53
C ARG A 163 -7.35 1.35 -0.24
N ASN A 164 -8.45 0.78 0.26
CA ASN A 164 -9.03 -0.49 -0.18
C ASN A 164 -10.31 -0.35 -1.01
N GLY A 165 -10.69 0.89 -1.38
CA GLY A 165 -11.81 1.14 -2.28
C GLY A 165 -11.39 1.21 -3.76
N ARG A 166 -12.36 1.11 -4.66
CA ARG A 166 -12.15 1.33 -6.10
C ARG A 166 -11.53 2.71 -6.33
N MET A 167 -10.54 2.80 -7.21
CA MET A 167 -9.75 4.02 -7.49
C MET A 167 -8.93 4.58 -6.32
N ALA A 168 -8.92 3.93 -5.15
CA ALA A 168 -8.05 4.33 -4.06
C ALA A 168 -6.59 4.10 -4.45
N THR A 169 -5.71 4.93 -3.89
CA THR A 169 -4.29 4.94 -4.26
C THR A 169 -3.44 4.50 -3.09
N ALA A 170 -2.51 3.60 -3.36
CA ALA A 170 -1.42 3.25 -2.46
C ALA A 170 -0.11 3.32 -3.25
N VAL A 171 0.89 3.95 -2.66
CA VAL A 171 2.19 4.12 -3.32
C VAL A 171 2.82 2.74 -3.58
N ALA A 172 3.32 2.53 -4.81
CA ALA A 172 3.93 1.27 -5.22
C ALA A 172 5.20 0.96 -4.39
N PRO A 173 5.51 -0.32 -4.15
CA PRO A 173 6.88 -0.74 -3.85
C PRO A 173 7.91 -0.04 -4.75
N TRP A 174 9.01 0.42 -4.18
CA TRP A 174 10.11 1.12 -4.85
C TRP A 174 9.79 2.50 -5.45
N SER A 175 8.53 2.95 -5.42
CA SER A 175 8.20 4.29 -5.89
C SER A 175 8.94 5.36 -5.06
N PRO A 176 9.54 6.37 -5.71
CA PRO A 176 10.02 7.56 -5.03
C PRO A 176 8.88 8.35 -4.38
N ARG A 177 9.25 9.22 -3.44
CA ARG A 177 8.36 10.17 -2.79
C ARG A 177 8.79 11.60 -3.06
N ALA A 178 7.83 12.47 -3.36
CA ALA A 178 8.01 13.90 -3.60
C ALA A 178 8.20 14.66 -2.27
N ARG A 179 9.25 14.31 -1.52
CA ARG A 179 9.54 14.84 -0.18
C ARG A 179 11.03 15.13 -0.03
N PRO A 180 11.42 16.07 0.86
CA PRO A 180 12.83 16.24 1.23
C PRO A 180 13.47 14.90 1.60
N GLY A 181 14.67 14.66 1.08
CA GLY A 181 15.41 13.39 1.26
C GLY A 181 15.18 12.33 0.17
N ALA A 182 14.24 12.54 -0.76
CA ALA A 182 13.98 11.62 -1.88
C ALA A 182 13.78 10.16 -1.43
N GLY A 183 12.98 9.97 -0.37
CA GLY A 183 12.65 8.67 0.18
C GLY A 183 11.95 7.76 -0.84
N ILE A 184 12.04 6.45 -0.65
CA ILE A 184 11.32 5.45 -1.45
C ILE A 184 10.38 4.63 -0.57
N ALA A 185 9.29 4.15 -1.14
CA ALA A 185 8.41 3.19 -0.48
C ALA A 185 9.02 1.78 -0.53
N PHE A 186 9.93 1.50 0.40
CA PHE A 186 10.84 0.36 0.31
C PHE A 186 10.23 -0.93 0.90
N PRO A 187 10.17 -2.02 0.12
CA PRO A 187 9.80 -3.35 0.62
C PRO A 187 10.74 -3.83 1.72
N LEU A 188 10.18 -4.33 2.81
CA LEU A 188 10.93 -4.85 3.95
C LEU A 188 10.54 -6.31 4.20
N SER A 189 11.50 -7.10 4.65
CA SER A 189 11.19 -8.37 5.30
C SER A 189 10.73 -8.08 6.72
N TRP A 190 9.88 -8.94 7.27
CA TRP A 190 9.47 -8.77 8.67
C TRP A 190 10.63 -8.82 9.66
N GLY A 191 11.75 -9.48 9.32
CA GLY A 191 12.97 -9.47 10.14
C GLY A 191 13.67 -8.10 10.20
N GLN A 192 13.42 -7.23 9.21
CA GLN A 192 13.91 -5.85 9.20
C GLN A 192 13.02 -4.90 10.03
N VAL A 193 11.77 -5.28 10.33
CA VAL A 193 10.81 -4.46 11.08
C VAL A 193 11.05 -4.61 12.58
N LYS A 194 12.12 -3.98 13.07
CA LYS A 194 12.55 -4.00 14.47
C LYS A 194 13.05 -2.62 14.91
N THR A 195 13.04 -2.38 16.22
CA THR A 195 13.49 -1.15 16.87
C THR A 195 14.78 -0.61 16.24
N GLY A 196 14.82 0.68 15.95
CA GLY A 196 15.95 1.35 15.29
C GLY A 196 15.95 1.23 13.76
N LEU A 197 14.90 0.67 13.14
CA LEU A 197 14.69 0.78 11.70
C LEU A 197 14.47 2.26 11.33
N ASP A 198 15.39 2.86 10.56
CA ASP A 198 15.25 4.23 10.09
C ASP A 198 14.65 4.26 8.66
N PRO A 199 13.43 4.78 8.45
CA PRO A 199 12.85 4.89 7.11
C PRO A 199 13.63 5.87 6.21
N LYS A 200 14.41 6.80 6.77
CA LYS A 200 15.21 7.79 6.01
C LYS A 200 16.44 7.17 5.33
N ALA A 201 16.84 5.96 5.72
CA ALA A 201 17.92 5.23 5.06
C ALA A 201 17.54 4.75 3.64
N TYR A 202 16.24 4.70 3.33
CA TYR A 202 15.73 4.21 2.05
C TYR A 202 15.39 5.39 1.14
N THR A 203 16.29 5.70 0.22
CA THR A 203 16.17 6.83 -0.71
C THR A 203 16.46 6.40 -2.14
N LEU A 204 16.13 7.26 -3.09
CA LEU A 204 16.47 7.07 -4.50
C LEU A 204 17.99 6.88 -4.70
N ARG A 205 18.82 7.50 -3.84
CA ARG A 205 20.29 7.38 -3.89
C ARG A 205 20.81 6.06 -3.34
N THR A 206 20.11 5.46 -2.37
CA THR A 206 20.50 4.16 -1.79
C THR A 206 19.87 2.97 -2.53
N ALA A 207 18.84 3.20 -3.35
CA ALA A 207 18.14 2.18 -4.12
C ALA A 207 19.05 1.25 -4.96
N PRO A 208 20.08 1.73 -5.70
CA PRO A 208 20.94 0.85 -6.50
C PRO A 208 21.69 -0.20 -5.68
N ALA A 209 22.10 0.11 -4.44
CA ALA A 209 22.75 -0.85 -3.56
C ALA A 209 21.74 -1.84 -2.96
N LEU A 210 20.52 -1.38 -2.69
CA LEU A 210 19.43 -2.21 -2.15
C LEU A 210 18.93 -3.24 -3.18
N LEU A 211 18.88 -2.88 -4.46
CA LEU A 211 18.47 -3.77 -5.56
C LEU A 211 19.40 -4.98 -5.76
N LYS A 212 20.62 -4.95 -5.21
CA LYS A 212 21.55 -6.09 -5.24
C LYS A 212 21.21 -7.17 -4.21
N LYS A 213 20.30 -6.89 -3.27
CA LYS A 213 19.86 -7.81 -2.23
C LYS A 213 18.65 -8.61 -2.70
N ALA A 214 18.37 -9.73 -2.03
CA ALA A 214 17.17 -10.51 -2.28
C ALA A 214 15.91 -9.66 -2.05
N ASP A 215 14.90 -9.83 -2.92
CA ASP A 215 13.63 -9.11 -2.83
C ASP A 215 12.81 -9.65 -1.64
N PRO A 216 12.51 -8.82 -0.62
CA PRO A 216 11.69 -9.25 0.51
C PRO A 216 10.25 -9.62 0.14
N TRP A 217 9.79 -9.22 -1.04
CA TRP A 217 8.44 -9.45 -1.55
C TRP A 217 8.40 -10.45 -2.71
N ALA A 218 9.47 -11.23 -2.94
CA ALA A 218 9.55 -12.20 -4.04
C ALA A 218 8.33 -13.13 -4.14
N ASP A 219 7.80 -13.58 -2.99
CA ASP A 219 6.67 -14.51 -2.92
C ASP A 219 5.30 -13.81 -2.79
N PHE A 220 5.20 -12.48 -2.97
CA PHE A 220 3.98 -11.71 -2.72
C PHE A 220 2.76 -12.30 -3.43
N ARG A 221 2.84 -12.50 -4.75
CA ARG A 221 1.71 -13.04 -5.52
C ARG A 221 1.48 -14.54 -5.26
N ALA A 222 2.56 -15.31 -5.07
CA ALA A 222 2.46 -16.73 -4.77
C ALA A 222 1.78 -16.99 -3.41
N SER A 223 1.88 -16.03 -2.48
CA SER A 223 1.27 -16.08 -1.15
C SER A 223 -0.20 -15.69 -1.13
N ALA A 224 -0.82 -15.32 -2.27
CA ALA A 224 -2.21 -14.88 -2.29
C ALA A 224 -3.16 -15.97 -1.78
N VAL A 225 -4.06 -15.61 -0.85
CA VAL A 225 -5.09 -16.50 -0.29
C VAL A 225 -6.49 -15.97 -0.56
N SER A 226 -7.51 -16.83 -0.46
CA SER A 226 -8.90 -16.39 -0.60
C SER A 226 -9.31 -15.58 0.63
N LEU A 227 -9.91 -14.40 0.45
CA LEU A 227 -10.42 -13.60 1.56
C LEU A 227 -11.76 -14.13 2.13
N LYS A 228 -12.45 -15.00 1.38
CA LYS A 228 -13.80 -15.49 1.74
C LYS A 228 -13.89 -16.13 3.14
N PRO A 229 -12.95 -16.97 3.60
CA PRO A 229 -12.99 -17.49 4.97
C PRO A 229 -12.88 -16.38 6.01
N ALA A 230 -11.95 -15.44 5.81
CA ALA A 230 -11.72 -14.33 6.73
C ALA A 230 -12.91 -13.36 6.77
N LEU A 231 -13.58 -13.10 5.65
CA LEU A 231 -14.80 -12.28 5.58
C LEU A 231 -15.89 -12.76 6.55
N LYS A 232 -16.08 -14.08 6.68
CA LYS A 232 -17.07 -14.68 7.60
C LYS A 232 -16.70 -14.52 9.09
N SER A 233 -15.42 -14.31 9.39
CA SER A 233 -14.93 -14.21 10.77
C SER A 233 -14.95 -12.79 11.33
N VAL A 234 -15.13 -11.79 10.46
CA VAL A 234 -15.18 -10.37 10.81
C VAL A 234 -16.53 -9.71 10.50
N SER A 235 -17.42 -10.44 9.83
CA SER A 235 -18.81 -10.05 9.58
C SER A 235 -19.67 -10.22 10.82
#